data_AF-A0A2G9UMR6-F1
#
_entry.id   AF-A0A2G9UMR6-F1
#
_cell.length_a   1.000
_cell.length_b   1.000
_cell.length_c   1.000
_cell.angle_alpha   90.00
_cell.angle_beta   90.00
_cell.angle_gamma   90.00
#
_symmetry.space_group_name_H-M   'P 1'
#
loop_
_entity.id
_entity.type
_entity.pdbx_description
1 polymer ?
#
loop_
_entity_poly.entity_id
_entity_poly.type
_entity_poly.pdbx_seq_one_letter_code
_entity_poly.pdbx_strand_id
1 'polypeptide(L)'
;MFYGRRSSADHLLHNGFVPAGENPFDSYKLKISLGRSDKNFKEKQKLFSEMGFSESSNVYLYDIAVGPSPLHPSMEQFARIYVSDMPAIAISDPATLKRAVEFLKNRFAILEGSYGVVKEGKTVNEKNIALLKKAEIAILKNARIYCERWEKRLGGAEDKVPS
;
A
#
# COMPACT_ATOMS: atom_id res chain seq x y z
N MET A 1 29.53 5.35 6.84
CA MET A 1 28.81 5.32 8.13
C MET A 1 27.41 4.74 7.87
N PHE A 2 26.97 3.72 8.61
CA PHE A 2 25.66 3.07 8.44
C PHE A 2 24.74 3.52 9.57
N TYR A 3 23.67 4.25 9.26
CA TYR A 3 22.77 4.88 10.25
C TYR A 3 21.63 3.95 10.71
N GLY A 4 21.70 2.66 10.36
CA GLY A 4 20.65 1.67 10.63
C GLY A 4 19.67 1.50 9.46
N ARG A 5 18.68 0.63 9.65
CA ARG A 5 17.60 0.37 8.67
C ARG A 5 16.50 1.40 8.83
N ARG A 6 16.71 2.61 8.30
CA ARG A 6 15.78 3.75 8.40
C ARG A 6 15.20 4.10 7.04
N SER A 7 13.95 4.55 7.04
CA SER A 7 13.32 5.09 5.83
C SER A 7 13.90 6.45 5.47
N SER A 8 13.68 6.89 4.23
CA SER A 8 14.05 8.25 3.80
C SER A 8 13.32 9.32 4.62
N ALA A 9 12.08 9.03 5.05
CA ALA A 9 11.31 9.89 5.95
C ALA A 9 11.97 10.00 7.34
N ASP A 10 12.43 8.90 7.91
CA ASP A 10 13.12 8.90 9.20
C ASP A 10 14.45 9.66 9.14
N HIS A 11 15.20 9.50 8.03
CA HIS A 11 16.42 10.26 7.79
C HIS A 11 16.14 11.77 7.72
N LEU A 12 15.09 12.19 7.00
CA LEU A 12 14.75 13.60 6.92
C LEU A 12 14.38 14.16 8.30
N LEU A 13 13.51 13.46 9.02
CA LEU A 13 12.96 13.93 10.29
C LEU A 13 14.00 13.95 11.41
N HIS A 14 14.87 12.94 11.48
CA HIS A 14 15.79 12.75 12.61
C HIS A 14 17.23 13.17 12.30
N ASN A 15 17.62 13.21 11.03
CA ASN A 15 18.99 13.50 10.62
C ASN A 15 19.08 14.74 9.71
N GLY A 16 17.95 15.32 9.28
CA GLY A 16 17.91 16.56 8.50
C GLY A 16 18.28 16.40 7.03
N PHE A 17 18.38 15.16 6.51
CA PHE A 17 18.70 14.89 5.12
C PHE A 17 17.98 13.66 4.58
N VAL A 18 17.80 13.58 3.26
CA VAL A 18 17.40 12.34 2.58
C VAL A 18 18.62 11.75 1.88
N PRO A 19 18.94 10.45 2.07
CA PRO A 19 20.06 9.82 1.37
C PRO A 19 19.93 10.00 -0.14
N ALA A 20 21.03 10.36 -0.81
CA ALA A 20 21.05 10.37 -2.27
C ALA A 20 21.05 8.93 -2.80
N GLY A 21 20.25 8.66 -3.82
CA GLY A 21 20.13 7.34 -4.44
C GLY A 21 19.03 6.47 -3.82
N GLU A 22 19.07 5.17 -4.11
CA GLU A 22 18.07 4.21 -3.63
C GLU A 22 18.37 3.78 -2.19
N ASN A 23 17.33 3.77 -1.34
CA ASN A 23 17.40 3.25 0.02
C ASN A 23 16.65 1.89 0.10
N PRO A 24 17.36 0.77 0.33
CA PRO A 24 16.75 -0.57 0.36
C PRO A 24 15.87 -0.80 1.61
N PHE A 25 15.88 0.11 2.58
CA PHE A 25 15.06 0.05 3.79
C PHE A 25 13.93 1.08 3.77
N ASP A 26 13.68 1.71 2.62
CA ASP A 26 12.62 2.70 2.50
C ASP A 26 11.23 2.06 2.50
N SER A 27 10.26 2.83 2.99
CA SER A 27 8.88 2.39 3.04
C SER A 27 7.91 3.56 2.96
N TYR A 28 6.70 3.27 2.49
CA TYR A 28 5.58 4.22 2.48
C TYR A 28 4.50 3.77 3.47
N LYS A 29 4.10 4.64 4.39
CA LYS A 29 3.02 4.36 5.35
C LYS A 29 1.65 4.55 4.69
N LEU A 30 1.07 3.46 4.23
CA LEU A 30 -0.29 3.44 3.70
C LEU A 30 -1.31 3.47 4.85
N LYS A 31 -2.25 4.42 4.75
CA LYS A 31 -3.38 4.54 5.66
C LYS A 31 -4.68 4.25 4.91
N ILE A 32 -5.45 3.28 5.39
CA ILE A 32 -6.79 2.93 4.85
C ILE A 32 -7.81 3.07 5.97
N SER A 33 -8.91 3.77 5.71
CA SER A 33 -10.00 3.90 6.67
C SER A 33 -11.23 3.11 6.23
N LEU A 34 -11.89 2.44 7.16
CA LEU A 34 -13.23 1.89 6.96
C LEU A 34 -14.28 2.96 7.35
N GLY A 35 -15.12 3.34 6.40
CA GLY A 35 -16.16 4.35 6.64
C GLY A 35 -17.21 3.85 7.62
N ARG A 36 -17.61 4.66 8.61
CA ARG A 36 -18.64 4.29 9.59
C ARG A 36 -20.03 4.05 8.99
N SER A 37 -20.25 4.52 7.77
CA SER A 37 -21.46 4.29 6.96
C SER A 37 -21.43 2.98 6.16
N ASP A 38 -20.33 2.22 6.18
CA ASP A 38 -20.26 0.89 5.56
C ASP A 38 -21.30 -0.03 6.22
N LYS A 39 -22.15 -0.66 5.41
CA LYS A 39 -23.24 -1.53 5.89
C LYS A 39 -22.73 -2.69 6.75
N ASN A 40 -21.52 -3.14 6.48
CA ASN A 40 -20.87 -4.25 7.13
C ASN A 40 -19.77 -3.78 8.10
N PHE A 41 -19.81 -2.52 8.55
CA PHE A 41 -18.77 -1.90 9.38
C PHE A 41 -18.36 -2.78 10.57
N LYS A 42 -19.34 -3.22 11.38
CA LYS A 42 -19.09 -4.02 12.59
C LYS A 42 -18.45 -5.37 12.28
N GLU A 43 -18.90 -6.04 11.22
CA GLU A 43 -18.38 -7.35 10.82
C GLU A 43 -16.95 -7.22 10.28
N LYS A 44 -16.71 -6.28 9.36
CA LYS A 44 -15.36 -6.00 8.84
C LYS A 44 -14.41 -5.59 9.97
N GLN A 45 -14.85 -4.74 10.90
CA GLN A 45 -14.05 -4.32 12.04
C GLN A 45 -13.65 -5.51 12.94
N LYS A 46 -14.58 -6.43 13.21
CA LYS A 46 -14.29 -7.67 13.95
C LYS A 46 -13.24 -8.52 13.22
N LEU A 47 -13.41 -8.75 11.91
CA LEU A 47 -12.45 -9.52 11.13
C LEU A 47 -11.07 -8.86 11.08
N PHE A 48 -11.01 -7.52 11.01
CA PHE A 48 -9.74 -6.80 11.10
C PHE A 48 -9.09 -6.90 12.49
N SER A 49 -9.89 -6.96 13.56
CA SER A 49 -9.39 -7.26 14.92
C SER A 49 -8.73 -8.62 15.00
N GLU A 50 -9.36 -9.64 14.41
CA GLU A 50 -8.81 -11.01 14.33
C GLU A 50 -7.49 -11.06 13.52
N MET A 51 -7.26 -10.10 12.62
CA MET A 51 -5.99 -9.91 11.91
C MET A 51 -4.94 -9.13 12.71
N GLY A 52 -5.25 -8.69 13.93
CA GLY A 52 -4.35 -7.95 14.82
C GLY A 52 -4.49 -6.42 14.75
N PHE A 53 -5.49 -5.88 14.06
CA PHE A 53 -5.77 -4.44 14.11
C PHE A 53 -6.54 -4.04 15.36
N SER A 54 -6.46 -2.76 15.76
CA SER A 54 -7.20 -2.26 16.91
C SER A 54 -8.71 -2.21 16.64
N GLU A 55 -9.52 -2.77 17.56
CA GLU A 55 -10.98 -2.67 17.55
C GLU A 55 -11.50 -1.25 17.72
N SER A 56 -10.75 -0.38 18.40
CA SER A 56 -11.15 1.01 18.63
C SER A 56 -10.85 1.91 17.43
N SER A 57 -10.10 1.43 16.45
CA SER A 57 -9.71 2.17 15.25
C SER A 57 -10.48 1.69 14.03
N ASN A 58 -10.93 2.63 13.20
CA ASN A 58 -11.36 2.34 11.83
C ASN A 58 -10.29 2.72 10.81
N VAL A 59 -9.06 2.96 11.27
CA VAL A 59 -7.89 3.32 10.48
C VAL A 59 -6.86 2.21 10.60
N TYR A 60 -6.45 1.68 9.45
CA TYR A 60 -5.53 0.57 9.30
C TYR A 60 -4.27 1.06 8.61
N LEU A 61 -3.11 0.70 9.16
CA LEU A 61 -1.80 1.11 8.67
C LEU A 61 -1.05 -0.09 8.11
N TYR A 62 -0.45 0.10 6.95
CA TYR A 62 0.45 -0.84 6.31
C TYR A 62 1.72 -0.11 5.89
N ASP A 63 2.88 -0.73 6.11
CA ASP A 63 4.12 -0.28 5.48
C ASP A 63 4.23 -0.95 4.10
N ILE A 64 4.41 -0.13 3.07
CA ILE A 64 4.66 -0.57 1.70
C ILE A 64 6.17 -0.50 1.48
N ALA A 65 6.80 -1.65 1.31
CA ALA A 65 8.25 -1.74 1.20
C ALA A 65 8.75 -1.51 -0.22
N VAL A 66 10.03 -1.16 -0.34
CA VAL A 66 10.78 -1.29 -1.59
C VAL A 66 11.00 -2.76 -1.96
N GLY A 67 11.27 -3.01 -3.24
CA GLY A 67 11.68 -4.34 -3.73
C GLY A 67 10.56 -5.16 -4.39
N PRO A 68 10.80 -6.46 -4.64
CA PRO A 68 9.95 -7.28 -5.51
C PRO A 68 8.61 -7.67 -4.89
N SER A 69 8.50 -7.66 -3.57
CA SER A 69 7.26 -7.96 -2.82
C SER A 69 6.94 -6.79 -1.90
N PRO A 70 6.35 -5.70 -2.42
CA PRO A 70 6.16 -4.47 -1.67
C PRO A 70 5.03 -4.54 -0.63
N LEU A 71 4.15 -5.55 -0.71
CA LEU A 71 2.97 -5.67 0.14
C LEU A 71 3.20 -6.68 1.28
N HIS A 72 2.66 -6.37 2.45
CA HIS A 72 2.62 -7.32 3.56
C HIS A 72 1.73 -8.54 3.22
N PRO A 73 2.05 -9.77 3.67
CA PRO A 73 1.26 -10.96 3.34
C PRO A 73 -0.22 -10.88 3.73
N SER A 74 -0.56 -10.21 4.83
CA SER A 74 -1.96 -10.05 5.27
C SER A 74 -2.77 -9.04 4.44
N MET A 75 -2.12 -8.28 3.56
CA MET A 75 -2.76 -7.19 2.83
C MET A 75 -3.80 -7.70 1.82
N GLU A 76 -3.60 -8.90 1.26
CA GLU A 76 -4.59 -9.57 0.41
C GLU A 76 -5.89 -9.81 1.19
N GLN A 77 -5.77 -10.51 2.32
CA GLN A 77 -6.90 -10.85 3.19
C GLN A 77 -7.65 -9.58 3.61
N PHE A 78 -6.90 -8.55 4.00
CA PHE A 78 -7.46 -7.25 4.36
C PHE A 78 -8.27 -6.66 3.21
N ALA A 79 -7.68 -6.58 2.01
CA ALA A 79 -8.34 -5.98 0.85
C ALA A 79 -9.58 -6.77 0.42
N ARG A 80 -9.56 -8.10 0.48
CA ARG A 80 -10.73 -8.97 0.22
C ARG A 80 -11.88 -8.66 1.18
N ILE A 81 -11.60 -8.60 2.49
CA ILE A 81 -12.60 -8.25 3.51
C ILE A 81 -13.12 -6.82 3.27
N TYR A 82 -12.22 -5.88 2.96
CA TYR A 82 -12.55 -4.47 2.77
C TYR A 82 -13.55 -4.25 1.63
N VAL A 83 -13.37 -4.93 0.50
CA VAL A 83 -14.22 -4.77 -0.69
C VAL A 83 -15.47 -5.65 -0.71
N SER A 84 -15.61 -6.59 0.23
CA SER A 84 -16.70 -7.58 0.21
C SER A 84 -18.00 -7.05 0.83
N ASP A 85 -19.12 -7.42 0.21
CA ASP A 85 -20.47 -7.26 0.77
C ASP A 85 -20.86 -8.43 1.69
N MET A 86 -20.09 -9.53 1.66
CA MET A 86 -20.21 -10.69 2.56
C MET A 86 -18.83 -10.97 3.19
N PRO A 87 -18.42 -10.20 4.21
CA PRO A 87 -17.06 -10.27 4.77
C PRO A 87 -16.66 -11.66 5.29
N ALA A 88 -17.58 -12.39 5.94
CA ALA A 88 -17.32 -13.72 6.51
C ALA A 88 -16.77 -14.76 5.51
N ILE A 89 -17.17 -14.68 4.24
CA ILE A 89 -16.72 -15.60 3.17
C ILE A 89 -15.74 -14.94 2.20
N ALA A 90 -15.30 -13.72 2.50
CA ALA A 90 -14.52 -12.93 1.55
C ALA A 90 -13.18 -13.57 1.20
N ILE A 91 -12.62 -14.43 2.03
CA ILE A 91 -11.32 -15.10 1.80
C ILE A 91 -11.47 -16.35 0.90
N SER A 92 -12.63 -17.01 0.96
CA SER A 92 -12.91 -18.20 0.15
C SER A 92 -13.53 -17.86 -1.20
N ASP A 93 -14.21 -16.72 -1.34
CA ASP A 93 -14.77 -16.27 -2.62
C ASP A 93 -13.66 -15.84 -3.60
N PRO A 94 -13.49 -16.48 -4.78
CA PRO A 94 -12.50 -16.05 -5.76
C PRO A 94 -12.80 -14.66 -6.36
N ALA A 95 -14.06 -14.25 -6.43
CA ALA A 95 -14.45 -12.97 -7.03
C ALA A 95 -13.98 -11.75 -6.19
N THR A 96 -13.84 -11.91 -4.88
CA THR A 96 -13.28 -10.85 -4.02
C THR A 96 -11.80 -10.62 -4.29
N LEU A 97 -11.04 -11.63 -4.74
CA LEU A 97 -9.62 -11.47 -5.03
C LEU A 97 -9.41 -10.43 -6.15
N LYS A 98 -10.17 -10.55 -7.23
CA LYS A 98 -10.10 -9.62 -8.35
C LYS A 98 -10.41 -8.18 -7.91
N ARG A 99 -11.50 -8.00 -7.15
CA ARG A 99 -11.88 -6.69 -6.57
C ARG A 99 -10.84 -6.15 -5.59
N ALA A 100 -10.21 -7.02 -4.79
CA ALA A 100 -9.19 -6.63 -3.83
C ALA A 100 -7.93 -6.11 -4.52
N VAL A 101 -7.46 -6.82 -5.56
CA VAL A 101 -6.32 -6.40 -6.37
C VAL A 101 -6.61 -5.09 -7.11
N GLU A 102 -7.81 -4.96 -7.68
CA GLU A 102 -8.25 -3.73 -8.34
C GLU A 102 -8.29 -2.55 -7.35
N PHE A 103 -8.84 -2.75 -6.15
CA PHE A 103 -8.87 -1.75 -5.08
C PHE A 103 -7.47 -1.26 -4.71
N LEU A 104 -6.52 -2.19 -4.50
CA LEU A 104 -5.14 -1.85 -4.17
C LEU A 104 -4.45 -1.08 -5.30
N LYS A 105 -4.58 -1.58 -6.54
CA LYS A 105 -4.05 -0.94 -7.76
C LYS A 105 -4.55 0.51 -7.87
N ASN A 106 -5.85 0.71 -7.75
CA ASN A 106 -6.48 2.02 -7.85
C ASN A 106 -6.04 2.94 -6.70
N ARG A 107 -5.90 2.41 -5.48
CA ARG A 107 -5.42 3.18 -4.33
C ARG A 107 -4.00 3.68 -4.54
N PHE A 108 -3.09 2.82 -5.01
CA PHE A 108 -1.72 3.23 -5.30
C PHE A 108 -1.64 4.23 -6.45
N ALA A 109 -2.46 4.07 -7.50
CA ALA A 109 -2.54 5.04 -8.60
C ALA A 109 -2.99 6.43 -8.12
N ILE A 110 -4.01 6.49 -7.26
CA ILE A 110 -4.49 7.76 -6.68
C ILE A 110 -3.40 8.42 -5.84
N LEU A 111 -2.74 7.64 -4.97
CA LEU A 111 -1.69 8.16 -4.10
C LEU A 111 -0.49 8.65 -4.91
N GLU A 112 -0.03 7.87 -5.90
CA GLU A 112 1.05 8.27 -6.83
C GLU A 112 0.69 9.58 -7.53
N GLY A 113 -0.51 9.68 -8.10
CA GLY A 113 -0.98 10.87 -8.80
C GLY A 113 -1.13 12.10 -7.91
N SER A 114 -1.43 11.92 -6.62
CA SER A 114 -1.64 13.03 -5.68
C SER A 114 -0.39 13.88 -5.41
N TYR A 115 0.81 13.36 -5.68
CA TYR A 115 2.05 14.13 -5.55
C TYR A 115 2.22 15.19 -6.65
N GLY A 116 1.55 15.01 -7.80
CA GLY A 116 1.70 15.87 -8.97
C GLY A 116 3.15 15.97 -9.46
N VAL A 117 3.50 17.12 -10.03
CA VAL A 117 4.86 17.39 -10.53
C VAL A 117 5.78 17.78 -9.38
N VAL A 118 6.80 16.95 -9.10
CA VAL A 118 7.84 17.25 -8.10
C VAL A 118 8.88 18.18 -8.71
N LYS A 119 8.86 19.45 -8.32
CA LYS A 119 9.87 20.46 -8.71
C LYS A 119 11.18 20.23 -7.95
N GLU A 120 12.29 20.55 -8.59
CA GLU A 120 13.58 20.61 -7.89
C GLU A 120 13.62 21.78 -6.90
N GLY A 121 14.21 21.51 -5.74
CA GLY A 121 14.42 22.51 -4.71
C GLY A 121 15.62 23.40 -4.99
N LYS A 122 15.53 24.66 -4.58
CA LYS A 122 16.65 25.61 -4.63
C LYS A 122 17.49 25.53 -3.36
N THR A 123 16.84 25.42 -2.21
CA THR A 123 17.50 25.26 -0.91
C THR A 123 17.82 23.79 -0.61
N VAL A 124 18.71 23.54 0.34
CA VAL A 124 19.00 22.18 0.83
C VAL A 124 17.74 21.48 1.32
N ASN A 125 16.89 22.17 2.08
CA ASN A 125 15.64 21.61 2.59
C ASN A 125 14.66 21.27 1.47
N GLU A 126 14.51 22.14 0.47
CA GLU A 126 13.64 21.86 -0.67
C GLU A 126 14.17 20.69 -1.52
N LYS A 127 15.50 20.55 -1.65
CA LYS A 127 16.12 19.40 -2.32
C LYS A 127 15.83 18.10 -1.58
N ASN A 128 15.97 18.09 -0.25
CA ASN A 128 15.62 16.95 0.59
C ASN A 128 14.13 16.58 0.47
N ILE A 129 13.23 17.56 0.48
CA ILE A 129 11.79 17.33 0.28
C ILE A 129 11.52 16.74 -1.12
N ALA A 130 12.18 17.27 -2.16
CA ALA A 130 12.04 16.74 -3.51
C ALA A 130 12.56 15.28 -3.61
N LEU A 131 13.66 14.95 -2.93
CA LEU A 131 14.17 13.58 -2.85
C LEU A 131 13.20 12.65 -2.12
N LEU A 132 12.66 13.05 -0.96
CA LEU A 132 11.65 12.28 -0.24
C LEU A 132 10.43 11.97 -1.12
N LYS A 133 9.88 13.01 -1.77
CA LYS A 133 8.72 12.84 -2.67
C LYS A 133 9.02 11.88 -3.81
N LYS A 134 10.20 11.99 -4.45
CA LYS A 134 10.61 11.07 -5.52
C LYS A 134 10.71 9.62 -5.01
N ALA A 135 11.24 9.42 -3.80
CA ALA A 135 11.34 8.10 -3.19
C ALA A 135 9.95 7.49 -2.91
N GLU A 136 9.04 8.27 -2.30
CA GLU A 136 7.67 7.82 -2.02
C GLU A 136 6.89 7.49 -3.30
N ILE A 137 7.00 8.32 -4.35
CA ILE A 137 6.41 8.05 -5.68
C ILE A 137 6.95 6.74 -6.26
N ALA A 138 8.25 6.48 -6.14
CA ALA A 138 8.85 5.24 -6.64
C ALA A 138 8.29 4.00 -5.92
N ILE A 139 8.11 4.07 -4.59
CA ILE A 139 7.48 2.99 -3.80
C ILE A 139 6.04 2.75 -4.25
N LEU A 140 5.24 3.81 -4.36
CA LEU A 140 3.84 3.74 -4.78
C LEU A 140 3.69 3.18 -6.19
N LYS A 141 4.53 3.65 -7.13
CA LYS A 141 4.58 3.16 -8.51
C LYS A 141 4.94 1.68 -8.57
N ASN A 142 5.92 1.24 -7.77
CA ASN A 142 6.28 -0.18 -7.69
C ASN A 142 5.12 -1.03 -7.16
N ALA A 143 4.44 -0.59 -6.09
CA ALA A 143 3.27 -1.28 -5.55
C ALA A 143 2.11 -1.35 -6.55
N ARG A 144 1.86 -0.30 -7.32
CA ARG A 144 0.88 -0.31 -8.42
C ARG A 144 1.25 -1.33 -9.50
N ILE A 145 2.49 -1.30 -10.01
CA ILE A 145 2.97 -2.25 -11.03
C ILE A 145 2.89 -3.70 -10.51
N TYR A 146 3.20 -3.92 -9.23
CA TYR A 146 3.03 -5.22 -8.60
C TYR A 146 1.57 -5.70 -8.67
N CYS A 147 0.61 -4.82 -8.35
CA CYS A 147 -0.82 -5.13 -8.46
C CYS A 147 -1.28 -5.35 -9.91
N GLU A 148 -0.79 -4.57 -10.88
CA GLU A 148 -1.08 -4.77 -12.31
C GLU A 148 -0.59 -6.14 -12.81
N ARG A 149 0.60 -6.56 -12.38
CA ARG A 149 1.13 -7.90 -12.69
C ARG A 149 0.29 -8.98 -12.03
N TRP A 150 -0.18 -8.76 -10.81
CA TRP A 150 -1.06 -9.68 -10.10
C TRP A 150 -2.39 -9.84 -10.83
N GLU A 151 -3.04 -8.74 -11.20
CA GLU A 151 -4.28 -8.73 -11.97
C GLU A 151 -4.13 -9.51 -13.30
N LYS A 152 -3.03 -9.31 -14.03
CA LYS A 152 -2.74 -10.08 -15.25
C LYS A 152 -2.62 -11.58 -15.01
N ARG A 153 -2.00 -12.00 -13.90
CA ARG A 153 -1.90 -13.42 -13.53
C ARG A 153 -3.26 -14.03 -13.22
N LEU A 154 -4.18 -13.25 -12.64
CA LEU A 154 -5.55 -13.69 -12.38
C LEU A 154 -6.32 -13.89 -13.70
N GLY A 155 -6.23 -12.93 -14.63
CA GLY A 155 -6.88 -13.05 -15.94
C GLY A 155 -6.32 -14.21 -16.79
N GLY A 156 -5.00 -14.41 -16.81
CA GLY A 156 -4.39 -15.52 -17.55
C GLY A 156 -4.61 -16.91 -16.92
N ALA A 157 -5.14 -16.99 -15.70
CA ALA A 157 -5.54 -18.25 -15.06
C ALA A 157 -6.97 -18.67 -15.46
N GLU A 158 -7.83 -17.73 -15.87
CA GLU A 158 -9.19 -18.02 -16.36
C GLU A 158 -9.17 -18.70 -17.75
N ASP A 159 -8.18 -18.39 -18.59
CA ASP A 159 -8.04 -18.96 -19.95
C ASP A 159 -7.49 -20.39 -20.01
N LYS A 160 -7.17 -21.02 -18.87
CA LYS A 160 -6.52 -22.34 -18.80
C LYS A 160 -7.39 -23.45 -18.20
N VAL A 161 -8.70 -23.26 -18.06
CA VAL A 161 -9.61 -24.33 -17.63
C VAL A 161 -10.15 -25.05 -18.88
N PRO A 162 -9.69 -26.27 -19.21
CA PRO A 162 -10.32 -27.07 -20.26
C PRO A 162 -11.66 -27.57 -19.72
N SER A 163 -12.67 -27.54 -20.60
CA SER A 163 -13.99 -28.14 -20.40
C SER A 163 -13.91 -29.65 -20.17
#